data_AF-A0A4Y2HZD9-F1
#
_entry.id   AF-A0A4Y2HZD9-F1
#
_cell.length_a   1.000
_cell.length_b   1.000
_cell.length_c   1.000
_cell.angle_alpha   90.00
_cell.angle_beta   90.00
_cell.angle_gamma   90.00
#
_symmetry.space_group_name_H-M   'P 1'
#
loop_
_entity.id
_entity.type
_entity.pdbx_description
1 polymer ?
#
loop_
_entity_poly.entity_id
_entity_poly.type
_entity_poly.pdbx_seq_one_letter_code
_entity_poly.pdbx_strand_id
1 'polypeptide(L)'
;MIGTFWGGYCAMVFRQNMDYEYFFSLMVPSGASLTLMLLIMLSGSLVNEMTISSQHVLQKLSYINLESSEKLITICRKEFTQEKQMTLWKIYPFDRSLIIKSLGTLLTYGILFATLGK
;
A
#
# COMPACT_ATOMS: atom_id res chain seq x y z
N MET A 1 -0.25 -4.96 9.12
CA MET A 1 -0.09 -6.43 9.19
C MET A 1 0.09 -6.98 10.60
N ILE A 2 0.73 -6.28 11.55
CA ILE A 2 0.88 -6.81 12.92
C ILE A 2 -0.48 -7.13 13.57
N GLY A 3 -1.47 -6.23 13.45
CA GLY A 3 -2.82 -6.47 13.99
C GLY A 3 -3.53 -7.68 13.39
N THR A 4 -3.38 -7.94 12.10
CA THR A 4 -3.95 -9.13 11.43
C THR A 4 -3.30 -10.42 11.91
N PHE A 5 -1.97 -10.44 12.01
CA PHE A 5 -1.25 -11.63 12.45
C PHE A 5 -1.45 -11.91 13.93
N TRP A 6 -1.44 -10.87 14.77
CA TRP A 6 -1.74 -10.99 16.19
C TRP A 6 -3.14 -11.53 16.42
N GLY A 7 -4.12 -10.99 15.68
CA GLY A 7 -5.50 -11.45 15.74
C GLY A 7 -5.64 -12.93 15.37
N GLY A 8 -5.05 -13.33 14.25
CA GLY A 8 -5.05 -14.73 13.81
C GLY A 8 -4.34 -15.67 14.80
N TYR A 9 -3.22 -15.23 15.37
CA TYR A 9 -2.47 -16.00 16.37
C TYR A 9 -3.28 -16.25 17.65
N CYS A 10 -3.83 -15.19 18.25
CA CYS A 10 -4.67 -15.32 19.44
C CYS A 10 -5.89 -16.20 19.18
N ALA A 11 -6.55 -16.06 18.03
CA ALA A 11 -7.68 -16.89 17.66
C ALA A 11 -7.32 -18.39 17.57
N MET A 12 -6.10 -18.71 17.14
CA MET A 12 -5.61 -20.08 17.05
C MET A 12 -5.24 -20.66 18.43
N VAL A 13 -4.50 -19.90 19.26
CA VAL A 13 -4.05 -20.34 20.59
C VAL A 13 -5.20 -20.54 21.56
N PHE A 14 -6.18 -19.63 21.56
CA PHE A 14 -7.28 -19.68 22.51
C PHE A 14 -8.49 -20.46 22.01
N ARG A 15 -8.40 -21.12 20.84
CA ARG A 15 -9.52 -21.75 20.11
C ARG A 15 -10.49 -22.58 20.96
N GLN A 16 -9.99 -23.32 21.96
CA GLN A 16 -10.82 -24.18 22.82
C GLN A 16 -11.61 -23.42 23.90
N ASN A 17 -11.21 -22.19 24.24
CA ASN A 17 -11.80 -21.37 25.31
C ASN A 17 -12.49 -20.10 24.76
N MET A 18 -12.75 -20.03 23.44
CA MET A 18 -13.27 -18.81 22.82
C MET A 18 -14.79 -18.85 22.65
N ASP A 19 -15.48 -17.97 23.36
CA ASP A 19 -16.87 -17.63 23.07
C ASP A 19 -16.98 -16.78 21.80
N TYR A 20 -18.18 -16.76 21.19
CA TYR A 20 -18.46 -16.01 19.97
C TYR A 20 -18.17 -14.50 20.10
N GLU A 21 -18.46 -13.91 21.27
CA GLU A 21 -18.19 -12.49 21.53
C GLU A 21 -16.70 -12.18 21.51
N TYR A 22 -15.90 -13.05 22.15
CA TYR A 22 -14.45 -12.90 22.21
C TYR A 22 -13.82 -13.09 20.82
N PHE A 23 -14.32 -14.06 20.03
CA PHE A 23 -13.92 -14.22 18.64
C PHE A 23 -14.21 -12.99 17.79
N PHE A 24 -15.41 -12.40 17.91
CA PHE A 24 -15.77 -11.17 17.18
C PHE A 24 -14.90 -9.98 17.60
N SER A 25 -14.65 -9.83 18.90
CA SER A 25 -13.77 -8.79 19.45
C SER A 25 -12.34 -8.88 18.88
N LEU A 26 -11.91 -10.07 18.47
CA LEU A 26 -10.58 -10.33 17.88
C LEU A 26 -10.56 -10.16 16.35
N MET A 27 -11.62 -10.57 15.66
CA MET A 27 -11.72 -10.52 14.20
C MET A 27 -12.02 -9.12 13.65
N VAL A 28 -12.78 -8.29 14.38
CA VAL A 28 -13.12 -6.94 13.91
C VAL A 28 -11.89 -6.01 13.84
N PRO A 29 -11.04 -5.89 14.88
CA PRO A 29 -9.86 -5.03 14.82
C PRO A 29 -8.80 -5.56 13.84
N SER A 30 -8.66 -6.88 13.73
CA SER A 30 -7.74 -7.48 12.76
C SER A 30 -8.19 -7.17 11.32
N GLY A 31 -9.48 -7.36 11.01
CA GLY A 31 -10.07 -6.95 9.73
C GLY A 31 -9.90 -5.45 9.44
N ALA A 32 -10.19 -4.59 10.41
CA ALA A 32 -10.02 -3.13 10.27
C ALA A 32 -8.56 -2.73 10.02
N SER A 33 -7.60 -3.41 10.65
CA SER A 33 -6.18 -3.14 10.43
C SER A 33 -5.70 -3.56 9.03
N LEU A 34 -6.30 -4.62 8.45
CA LEU A 34 -6.05 -5.05 7.08
C LEU A 34 -6.60 -4.02 6.08
N THR A 35 -7.85 -3.60 6.27
CA THR A 35 -8.52 -2.65 5.37
C THR A 35 -7.82 -1.31 5.38
N LEU A 36 -7.44 -0.79 6.56
CA LEU A 36 -6.69 0.46 6.67
C LEU A 36 -5.34 0.38 5.97
N MET A 37 -4.62 -0.74 6.12
CA MET A 37 -3.35 -0.94 5.43
C MET A 37 -3.53 -0.97 3.90
N LEU A 38 -4.53 -1.70 3.39
CA LEU A 38 -4.83 -1.73 1.96
C LEU A 38 -5.24 -0.35 1.44
N LEU A 39 -6.04 0.41 2.21
CA LEU A 39 -6.45 1.76 1.83
C LEU A 39 -5.25 2.70 1.65
N ILE A 40 -4.28 2.65 2.57
CA ILE A 40 -3.05 3.45 2.50
C ILE A 40 -2.21 3.04 1.28
N MET A 41 -2.01 1.74 1.07
CA MET A 41 -1.21 1.26 -0.07
C MET A 41 -1.87 1.55 -1.41
N LEU A 42 -3.20 1.36 -1.53
CA LEU A 42 -3.96 1.64 -2.74
C LEU A 42 -3.91 3.13 -3.07
N SER A 43 -4.22 4.00 -2.11
CA SER A 43 -4.16 5.46 -2.31
C SER A 43 -2.74 5.91 -2.68
N GLY A 44 -1.72 5.42 -1.97
CA GLY A 44 -0.32 5.70 -2.30
C GLY A 44 0.06 5.23 -3.70
N SER A 45 -0.37 4.05 -4.11
CA SER A 45 -0.07 3.51 -5.46
C SER A 45 -0.76 4.30 -6.56
N LEU A 46 -2.01 4.72 -6.36
CA LEU A 46 -2.74 5.53 -7.33
C LEU A 46 -2.11 6.91 -7.50
N VAL A 47 -1.71 7.55 -6.40
CA VAL A 47 -1.00 8.83 -6.45
C VAL A 47 0.34 8.70 -7.16
N ASN A 48 1.09 7.64 -6.90
CA ASN A 48 2.36 7.38 -7.58
C ASN A 48 2.18 7.15 -9.08
N GLU A 49 1.20 6.33 -9.48
CA GLU A 49 0.89 6.08 -10.89
C GLU A 49 0.44 7.36 -11.61
N MET A 50 -0.41 8.16 -10.96
CA MET A 50 -0.85 9.44 -11.51
C MET A 50 0.33 10.40 -11.68
N THR A 51 1.26 10.44 -10.73
CA THR A 51 2.46 11.30 -10.82
C THR A 51 3.36 10.89 -11.99
N ILE A 52 3.58 9.60 -12.19
CA ILE A 52 4.35 9.07 -13.33
C ILE A 52 3.65 9.41 -14.66
N SER A 53 2.33 9.22 -14.73
CA SER A 53 1.55 9.57 -15.92
C SER A 53 1.60 11.07 -16.23
N SER A 54 1.44 11.92 -15.21
CA SER A 54 1.55 13.38 -15.36
C SER A 54 2.94 13.81 -15.82
N GLN A 55 4.01 13.18 -15.32
CA GLN A 55 5.38 13.42 -15.79
C GLN A 55 5.53 13.09 -17.28
N HIS A 56 4.98 11.97 -17.75
CA HIS A 56 5.01 11.60 -19.17
C HIS A 56 4.24 12.59 -20.05
N VAL A 57 3.07 13.05 -19.61
CA VAL A 57 2.29 14.07 -20.32
C VAL A 57 3.08 15.39 -20.40
N LEU A 58 3.71 15.81 -19.31
CA LEU A 58 4.55 17.00 -19.26
C LEU A 58 5.77 16.92 -20.17
N GLN A 59 6.46 15.78 -20.20
CA GLN A 59 7.55 15.55 -21.14
C GLN A 59 7.07 15.68 -22.59
N LYS A 60 5.92 15.09 -22.91
CA LYS A 60 5.31 15.17 -24.25
C LYS A 60 4.91 16.61 -24.61
N LEU A 61 4.35 17.35 -23.66
CA LEU A 61 3.97 18.75 -23.84
C LEU A 61 5.19 19.65 -24.03
N SER A 62 6.27 19.42 -23.28
CA SER A 62 7.53 20.17 -23.41
C SER A 62 8.23 19.98 -24.75
N TYR A 63 7.97 18.87 -25.45
CA TYR A 63 8.48 18.63 -26.80
C TYR A 63 7.69 19.44 -27.86
N ILE A 64 6.46 19.82 -27.55
CA ILE A 64 5.64 20.70 -28.40
C ILE A 64 6.06 22.13 -28.06
N ASN A 65 6.89 22.74 -28.92
CA ASN A 65 7.36 24.12 -28.76
C ASN A 65 6.18 25.11 -28.75
N LEU A 66 5.62 25.40 -27.58
CA LEU A 66 4.77 26.56 -27.35
C LEU A 66 5.67 27.73 -26.92
N GLU A 67 6.02 28.58 -27.90
CA GLU A 67 6.81 29.81 -27.71
C GLU A 67 6.28 30.73 -26.59
N SER A 68 4.97 30.72 -26.34
CA SER A 68 4.34 31.52 -25.27
C SER A 68 4.49 30.93 -23.87
N SER A 69 4.92 29.67 -23.75
CA SER A 69 4.81 28.85 -22.53
C SER A 69 6.16 28.37 -21.99
N GLU A 70 7.29 28.75 -22.59
CA GLU A 70 8.62 28.26 -22.20
C GLU A 70 8.92 28.43 -20.70
N LYS A 71 8.53 29.57 -20.11
CA LYS A 71 8.68 29.83 -18.66
C LYS A 71 7.82 28.89 -17.81
N LEU A 72 6.60 28.60 -18.25
CA LEU A 72 5.69 27.66 -17.58
C LEU A 72 6.23 26.23 -17.67
N ILE A 73 6.72 25.83 -18.85
CA ILE A 73 7.31 24.52 -19.10
C ILE A 73 8.57 24.33 -18.24
N THR A 74 9.43 25.34 -18.11
CA THR A 74 10.65 25.26 -17.28
C THR A 74 10.34 25.17 -15.78
N ILE A 75 9.38 25.95 -15.27
CA ILE A 75 8.94 25.85 -13.86
C ILE A 75 8.36 24.46 -13.58
N CYS A 76 7.47 23.98 -14.46
CA CYS A 76 6.86 22.66 -14.31
C CYS A 76 7.93 21.56 -14.38
N ARG A 77 8.90 21.65 -15.31
CA ARG A 77 10.01 20.71 -15.40
C ARG A 77 10.80 20.66 -14.10
N LYS A 78 11.13 21.80 -13.49
CA LYS A 78 11.90 21.88 -12.24
C LYS A 78 11.18 21.22 -11.06
N GLU A 79 9.87 21.43 -10.95
CA GLU A 79 9.03 20.83 -9.91
C GLU A 79 8.78 19.33 -10.11
N PHE A 80 8.65 18.88 -11.38
CA PHE A 80 8.39 17.48 -11.71
C PHE A 80 9.65 16.63 -11.89
N THR A 81 10.84 17.22 -12.04
CA THR A 81 12.12 16.47 -11.98
C THR A 81 12.45 15.96 -10.58
N GLN A 82 11.84 16.52 -9.54
CA GLN A 82 11.89 15.89 -8.23
C GLN A 82 10.98 14.67 -8.27
N GLU A 83 11.56 13.47 -8.15
CA GLU A 83 10.82 12.22 -8.01
C GLU A 83 10.03 12.23 -6.70
N LYS A 84 8.86 12.88 -6.71
CA LYS A 84 7.92 12.92 -5.59
C LYS A 84 7.10 11.64 -5.64
N GLN A 85 7.65 10.57 -5.08
CA GLN A 85 6.93 9.31 -4.87
C GLN A 85 6.51 9.20 -3.41
N MET A 86 5.26 8.83 -3.17
CA MET A 86 4.82 8.34 -1.88
C MET A 86 5.55 7.02 -1.60
N THR A 87 6.37 7.05 -0.56
CA THR A 87 7.14 5.91 -0.09
C THR A 87 6.79 5.61 1.35
N LEU A 88 6.79 4.32 1.69
CA LEU A 88 6.79 3.89 3.08
C LEU A 88 8.20 4.09 3.63
N TRP A 89 8.37 5.18 4.39
CA TRP A 89 9.60 5.49 5.13
C TRP A 89 10.86 5.58 4.23
N LYS A 90 10.70 5.97 2.94
CA LYS A 90 11.74 5.95 1.89
C LYS A 90 12.30 4.57 1.52
N ILE A 91 11.80 3.48 2.10
CA ILE A 91 12.30 2.13 1.83
C ILE A 91 11.57 1.52 0.64
N TYR A 92 10.24 1.65 0.60
CA TYR A 92 9.41 1.06 -0.45
C TYR A 92 8.51 2.11 -1.08
N PRO A 93 8.53 2.31 -2.41
CA PRO A 93 7.47 3.05 -3.07
C PRO A 93 6.15 2.29 -2.94
N PHE A 94 5.05 3.02 -2.79
CA PHE A 94 3.73 2.40 -2.92
C PHE A 94 3.49 2.07 -4.39
N ASP A 95 3.59 0.78 -4.74
CA ASP A 95 3.29 0.24 -6.06
C ASP A 95 2.28 -0.91 -5.95
N ARG A 96 1.70 -1.31 -7.08
CA ARG A 96 0.78 -2.47 -7.09
C ARG A 96 1.49 -3.76 -6.64
N SER A 97 2.80 -3.88 -6.87
CA SER A 97 3.55 -5.07 -6.46
C SER A 97 3.65 -5.19 -4.94
N LEU A 98 3.76 -4.08 -4.19
CA LEU A 98 3.76 -4.09 -2.73
C LEU A 98 2.44 -4.63 -2.17
N ILE A 99 1.30 -4.28 -2.80
CA ILE A 99 -0.02 -4.81 -2.41
C ILE A 99 -0.05 -6.33 -2.61
N ILE A 100 0.34 -6.81 -3.79
CA ILE A 100 0.37 -8.25 -4.10
C ILE A 100 1.32 -9.00 -3.15
N LYS A 101 2.52 -8.45 -2.91
CA LYS A 101 3.48 -9.01 -1.96
C LYS A 101 2.91 -9.07 -0.54
N SER A 102 2.20 -8.04 -0.09
CA SER A 102 1.58 -8.02 1.24
C SER A 102 0.49 -9.09 1.40
N LEU A 103 -0.34 -9.31 0.37
CA LEU A 103 -1.35 -10.37 0.35
C LEU A 103 -0.71 -11.76 0.29
N GLY A 104 0.31 -11.93 -0.55
CA GLY A 104 1.08 -13.18 -0.61
C GLY A 104 1.77 -13.49 0.73
N THR A 105 2.25 -12.47 1.43
CA THR A 105 2.84 -12.57 2.77
C THR A 105 1.79 -13.00 3.79
N LEU A 106 0.59 -12.40 3.76
CA LEU A 106 -0.53 -12.81 4.61
C LEU A 106 -0.88 -14.29 4.41
N LEU A 107 -1.00 -14.72 3.15
CA LEU A 107 -1.35 -16.10 2.80
C LEU A 107 -0.25 -17.08 3.21
N THR A 108 1.03 -16.75 2.93
CA THR A 108 2.18 -17.59 3.26
C THR A 108 2.29 -17.80 4.78
N TYR A 109 2.24 -16.72 5.55
CA TYR A 109 2.27 -16.81 7.01
C TYR A 109 1.00 -17.44 7.57
N GLY A 110 -0.17 -17.23 6.97
CA GLY A 110 -1.40 -17.92 7.34
C GLY A 110 -1.29 -19.44 7.20
N ILE A 111 -0.71 -19.92 6.09
CA ILE A 111 -0.43 -21.34 5.87
C ILE A 111 0.58 -21.86 6.88
N LEU A 112 1.66 -21.11 7.14
CA LEU A 112 2.66 -21.47 8.15
C LEU A 112 2.02 -21.62 9.53
N PHE A 113 1.18 -20.68 9.96
CA PHE A 113 0.46 -20.79 11.23
C PHE A 113 -0.46 -22.00 11.27
N ALA A 114 -1.23 -22.24 10.20
CA ALA A 114 -2.14 -23.39 10.14
C ALA A 114 -1.42 -24.75 10.15
N THR A 115 -0.20 -24.81 9.61
CA THR A 115 0.58 -26.06 9.50
C THR A 115 1.49 -26.31 10.70
N LEU A 116 2.06 -25.26 11.32
CA LEU A 116 2.98 -25.37 12.46
C LEU A 116 2.29 -25.33 13.82
N GLY A 117 1.06 -24.80 13.93
CA GLY A 117 0.33 -24.74 15.21
C GLY A 117 -0.33 -26.06 15.62
N LYS A 118 0.30 -27.20 15.29
CA LYS A 118 -0.09 -28.55 15.70
C LYS A 118 0.73 -29.00 16.89
#